data_AF-A0A2N8ZDW0-F1
#
_entry.id   AF-A0A2N8ZDW0-F1
#
_cell.length_a   1.000
_cell.length_b   1.000
_cell.length_c   1.000
_cell.angle_alpha   90.00
_cell.angle_beta   90.00
_cell.angle_gamma   90.00
#
_symmetry.space_group_name_H-M   'P 1'
#
loop_
_entity.id
_entity.type
_entity.pdbx_description
1 polymer ?
#
loop_
_entity_poly.entity_id
_entity_poly.type
_entity_poly.pdbx_seq_one_letter_code
_entity_poly.pdbx_strand_id
1 'polypeptide(L)'
;MKYFSDQERGATPRTNNEIPHNVWCGLVALIQKLINTGCFGDDFPELCLDGQGCCGTDETGFSFALKAEILGIEYPLVTEKDENPNGWSHKKVPFVPNYLDVLDLVQFCYANVSKPTQGSYHSYYGHHHIDSFDRTTGRADFLEKVNTIFTRNGLAYELLADGQIKRVMSGALSSVIQQAPRTSEQELNDLLEHANRKICNTDVRVRYEALKELWDAFERIKTVAEPEKRKKQSLATLLDNCSSDPDFRAELEAEAKALTNIGNAFFIRHSEISQIKLTDSSHIEYLFHRLTSLMLLLAKNLE
;
A
#
# COMPACT_ATOMS: atom_id res chain seq x y z
N MET A 1 -13.94 -8.33 -15.92
CA MET A 1 -13.66 -8.82 -17.31
C MET A 1 -12.15 -8.75 -17.62
N LYS A 2 -11.55 -9.75 -18.29
CA LYS A 2 -10.13 -9.67 -18.77
C LYS A 2 -10.08 -9.01 -20.15
N TYR A 3 -9.15 -8.08 -20.37
CA TYR A 3 -8.95 -7.49 -21.69
C TYR A 3 -8.10 -8.40 -22.57
N PHE A 4 -8.19 -8.20 -23.89
CA PHE A 4 -7.40 -8.95 -24.87
C PHE A 4 -5.89 -8.92 -24.55
N SER A 5 -5.34 -7.75 -24.17
CA SER A 5 -3.93 -7.62 -23.79
C SER A 5 -3.52 -8.52 -22.62
N ASP A 6 -4.45 -8.78 -21.69
CA ASP A 6 -4.17 -9.57 -20.48
C ASP A 6 -4.09 -11.07 -20.84
N GLN A 7 -4.76 -11.48 -21.93
CA GLN A 7 -4.68 -12.83 -22.48
C GLN A 7 -3.38 -13.02 -23.28
N GLU A 8 -3.00 -12.02 -24.06
CA GLU A 8 -1.80 -12.10 -24.93
C GLU A 8 -0.49 -11.91 -24.16
N ARG A 9 -0.46 -11.03 -23.16
CA ARG A 9 0.78 -10.61 -22.46
C ARG A 9 0.86 -11.11 -21.01
N GLY A 10 -0.21 -11.73 -20.51
CA GLY A 10 -0.37 -12.02 -19.09
C GLY A 10 -0.72 -10.78 -18.26
N ALA A 11 -0.87 -10.98 -16.95
CA ALA A 11 -1.23 -9.91 -16.02
C ALA A 11 -0.05 -8.97 -15.74
N THR A 12 -0.31 -7.67 -15.64
CA THR A 12 0.67 -6.67 -15.20
C THR A 12 1.16 -6.99 -13.78
N PRO A 13 2.48 -7.06 -13.52
CA PRO A 13 3.01 -7.19 -12.18
C PRO A 13 2.54 -6.04 -11.27
N ARG A 14 2.12 -6.39 -10.05
CA ARG A 14 1.52 -5.45 -9.09
C ARG A 14 2.55 -4.93 -8.11
N THR A 15 3.46 -4.11 -8.59
CA THR A 15 4.63 -3.62 -7.83
C THR A 15 4.62 -2.12 -7.56
N ASN A 16 3.67 -1.37 -8.15
CA ASN A 16 3.60 0.07 -7.98
C ASN A 16 2.92 0.44 -6.66
N ASN A 17 3.66 1.13 -5.78
CA ASN A 17 3.19 1.57 -4.46
C ASN A 17 2.75 3.04 -4.46
N GLU A 18 2.99 3.77 -5.54
CA GLU A 18 2.50 5.13 -5.72
C GLU A 18 1.27 5.12 -6.63
N ILE A 19 0.43 6.15 -6.52
CA ILE A 19 -0.70 6.32 -7.44
C ILE A 19 -0.24 7.18 -8.61
N PRO A 20 -0.11 6.64 -9.83
CA PRO A 20 0.26 7.44 -10.97
C PRO A 20 -0.91 8.32 -11.39
N HIS A 21 -0.60 9.46 -12.02
CA HIS A 21 -1.59 10.47 -12.38
C HIS A 21 -2.76 9.94 -13.22
N ASN A 22 -2.50 9.03 -14.16
CA ASN A 22 -3.56 8.42 -14.96
C ASN A 22 -4.54 7.58 -14.13
N VAL A 23 -4.08 6.93 -13.05
CA VAL A 23 -4.95 6.21 -12.12
C VAL A 23 -5.78 7.18 -11.30
N TRP A 24 -5.18 8.26 -10.81
CA TRP A 24 -5.91 9.32 -10.12
C TRP A 24 -7.04 9.89 -10.99
N CYS A 25 -6.75 10.25 -12.24
CA CYS A 25 -7.77 10.70 -13.19
C CYS A 25 -8.90 9.66 -13.41
N GLY A 26 -8.54 8.38 -13.48
CA GLY A 26 -9.51 7.29 -13.62
C GLY A 26 -10.43 7.14 -12.41
N LEU A 27 -9.88 7.28 -11.20
CA LEU A 27 -10.67 7.25 -9.95
C LEU A 27 -11.58 8.49 -9.84
N VAL A 28 -11.07 9.69 -10.13
CA VAL A 28 -11.87 10.92 -10.16
C VAL A 28 -13.04 10.80 -11.14
N ALA A 29 -12.80 10.31 -12.35
CA ALA A 29 -13.84 10.11 -13.36
C ALA A 29 -14.90 9.08 -12.92
N LEU A 30 -14.47 8.00 -12.24
CA LEU A 30 -15.37 7.00 -11.67
C LEU A 30 -16.25 7.61 -10.58
N ILE A 31 -15.66 8.35 -9.63
CA ILE A 31 -16.38 8.97 -8.51
C ILE A 31 -17.37 10.02 -9.03
N GLN A 32 -16.95 10.89 -9.96
CA GLN A 32 -17.86 11.88 -10.55
C GLN A 32 -19.03 11.21 -11.27
N LYS A 33 -18.78 10.11 -12.00
CA LYS A 33 -19.86 9.34 -12.62
C LYS A 33 -20.84 8.83 -11.57
N LEU A 34 -20.37 8.31 -10.44
CA LEU A 34 -21.21 7.79 -9.37
C LEU A 34 -22.05 8.89 -8.71
N ILE A 35 -21.49 10.08 -8.48
CA ILE A 35 -22.22 11.27 -8.02
C ILE A 35 -23.33 11.60 -9.03
N ASN A 36 -22.97 11.73 -10.31
CA ASN A 36 -23.92 12.12 -11.37
C ASN A 36 -25.03 11.09 -11.60
N THR A 37 -24.82 9.82 -11.22
CA THR A 37 -25.84 8.77 -11.32
C THR A 37 -26.59 8.53 -10.03
N GLY A 38 -26.40 9.35 -8.99
CA GLY A 38 -27.09 9.23 -7.70
C GLY A 38 -26.60 8.04 -6.86
N CYS A 39 -25.44 7.45 -7.14
CA CYS A 39 -24.96 6.25 -6.45
C CYS A 39 -24.56 6.49 -4.99
N PHE A 40 -24.46 7.74 -4.55
CA PHE A 40 -24.27 8.06 -3.13
C PHE A 40 -25.54 8.64 -2.49
N GLY A 41 -26.67 8.64 -3.20
CA GLY A 41 -27.94 9.21 -2.75
C GLY A 41 -28.61 8.48 -1.58
N ASP A 42 -28.15 7.26 -1.26
CA ASP A 42 -28.63 6.50 -0.11
C ASP A 42 -28.18 7.15 1.21
N ASP A 43 -26.91 7.56 1.29
CA ASP A 43 -26.33 8.23 2.45
C ASP A 43 -26.34 9.77 2.32
N PHE A 44 -26.36 10.30 1.10
CA PHE A 44 -26.40 11.73 0.79
C PHE A 44 -27.52 12.05 -0.21
N PRO A 45 -28.80 11.98 0.18
CA PRO A 45 -29.92 12.15 -0.74
C PRO A 45 -30.08 13.60 -1.20
N GLU A 46 -30.08 13.81 -2.51
CA GLU A 46 -30.65 15.03 -3.08
C GLU A 46 -32.16 14.85 -3.16
N LEU A 47 -32.92 15.69 -2.45
CA LEU A 47 -34.37 15.64 -2.46
C LEU A 47 -34.94 16.55 -3.54
N CYS A 48 -35.96 16.06 -4.25
CA CYS A 48 -36.74 16.89 -5.17
C CYS A 48 -37.33 18.09 -4.40
N LEU A 49 -37.32 19.28 -5.02
CA LEU A 49 -37.70 20.54 -4.36
C LEU A 49 -39.14 20.58 -3.84
N ASP A 50 -40.02 19.76 -4.39
CA ASP A 50 -41.41 19.61 -3.95
C ASP A 50 -41.64 18.44 -2.99
N GLY A 51 -40.56 17.77 -2.55
CA GLY A 51 -40.59 16.70 -1.56
C GLY A 51 -40.99 15.32 -2.10
N GLN A 52 -41.08 15.13 -3.42
CA GLN A 52 -41.53 13.86 -4.04
C GLN A 52 -40.49 12.72 -4.00
N GLY A 53 -39.41 12.86 -3.22
CA GLY A 53 -38.42 11.80 -2.99
C GLY A 53 -37.00 12.18 -3.40
N CYS A 54 -36.10 11.20 -3.33
CA CYS A 54 -34.71 11.35 -3.74
C CYS A 54 -34.61 11.38 -5.27
N CYS A 55 -33.83 12.30 -5.82
CA CYS A 55 -33.57 12.43 -7.25
C CYS A 55 -32.09 12.32 -7.62
N GLY A 56 -31.19 12.20 -6.64
CA GLY A 56 -29.76 12.20 -6.90
C GLY A 56 -28.89 12.12 -5.64
N THR A 57 -27.66 12.58 -5.80
CA THR A 57 -26.69 12.71 -4.70
C THR A 57 -26.56 14.18 -4.35
N ASP A 58 -26.79 14.52 -3.08
CA ASP A 58 -26.43 15.84 -2.55
C ASP A 58 -24.91 15.94 -2.52
N GLU A 59 -24.35 16.55 -3.57
CA GLU A 59 -22.92 16.73 -3.73
C GLU A 59 -22.32 17.60 -2.62
N THR A 60 -23.10 18.54 -2.06
CA THR A 60 -22.64 19.38 -0.95
C THR A 60 -22.50 18.55 0.31
N GLY A 61 -23.53 17.78 0.66
CA GLY A 61 -23.51 16.83 1.78
C GLY A 61 -22.38 15.80 1.66
N PHE A 62 -22.24 15.18 0.48
CA PHE A 62 -21.12 14.29 0.16
C PHE A 62 -19.76 14.97 0.41
N SER A 63 -19.59 16.20 -0.09
CA SER A 63 -18.31 16.92 0.04
C SER A 63 -17.97 17.28 1.49
N PHE A 64 -18.97 17.58 2.33
CA PHE A 64 -18.76 17.89 3.73
C PHE A 64 -18.39 16.65 4.54
N ALA A 65 -19.06 15.51 4.28
CA ALA A 65 -18.69 14.24 4.89
C ALA A 65 -17.25 13.83 4.50
N LEU A 66 -16.92 13.93 3.21
CA LEU A 66 -15.56 13.66 2.72
C LEU A 66 -14.50 14.51 3.44
N LYS A 67 -14.72 15.84 3.53
CA LYS A 67 -13.78 16.77 4.19
C LYS A 67 -13.66 16.53 5.69
N ALA A 68 -14.71 16.01 6.33
CA ALA A 68 -14.69 15.68 7.75
C ALA A 68 -13.87 14.41 8.05
N GLU A 69 -13.84 13.46 7.11
CA GLU A 69 -13.16 12.17 7.29
C GLU A 69 -11.74 12.14 6.72
N ILE A 70 -11.47 12.88 5.63
CA ILE A 70 -10.22 12.79 4.85
C ILE A 70 -9.62 14.18 4.62
N LEU A 71 -8.66 14.56 5.46
CA LEU A 71 -8.05 15.89 5.45
C LEU A 71 -7.18 16.17 4.22
N GLY A 72 -6.60 15.13 3.61
CA GLY A 72 -5.67 15.27 2.48
C GLY A 72 -6.33 15.35 1.10
N ILE A 73 -7.66 15.27 1.02
CA ILE A 73 -8.42 15.36 -0.23
C ILE A 73 -9.22 16.66 -0.28
N GLU A 74 -8.98 17.45 -1.33
CA GLU A 74 -9.77 18.63 -1.65
C GLU A 74 -11.00 18.25 -2.50
N TYR A 75 -12.11 18.97 -2.31
CA TYR A 75 -13.30 18.88 -3.17
C TYR A 75 -13.65 20.25 -3.76
N PRO A 76 -13.92 20.37 -5.09
CA PRO A 76 -13.99 19.29 -6.09
C PRO A 76 -12.66 18.55 -6.30
N LEU A 77 -12.74 17.28 -6.71
CA LEU A 77 -11.55 16.46 -6.94
C LEU A 77 -10.75 17.00 -8.14
N VAL A 78 -9.57 17.56 -7.89
CA VAL A 78 -8.71 18.14 -8.93
C VAL A 78 -7.66 17.15 -9.41
N THR A 79 -7.42 17.10 -10.72
CA THR A 79 -6.37 16.30 -11.35
C THR A 79 -5.16 17.13 -11.75
N GLU A 80 -5.27 18.45 -11.74
CA GLU A 80 -4.19 19.37 -12.10
C GLU A 80 -4.14 20.55 -11.13
N LYS A 81 -2.95 21.07 -10.87
CA LYS A 81 -2.74 22.30 -10.08
C LYS A 81 -1.85 23.27 -10.82
N ASP A 82 -1.91 24.55 -10.45
CA ASP A 82 -0.97 25.53 -10.98
C ASP A 82 0.45 25.22 -10.50
N GLU A 83 1.40 25.14 -11.44
CA GLU A 83 2.82 24.88 -11.15
C GLU A 83 3.39 25.92 -10.18
N ASN A 84 2.94 27.18 -10.31
CA ASN A 84 3.25 28.25 -9.38
C ASN A 84 1.97 29.05 -9.08
N PRO A 85 1.26 28.73 -7.99
CA PRO A 85 0.01 29.39 -7.62
C PRO A 85 0.16 30.91 -7.41
N ASN A 86 1.36 31.36 -7.05
CA ASN A 86 1.68 32.77 -6.80
C ASN A 86 2.34 33.45 -8.01
N GLY A 87 2.46 32.74 -9.14
CA GLY A 87 3.06 33.24 -10.37
C GLY A 87 2.03 33.86 -11.31
N TRP A 88 2.52 34.68 -12.24
CA TRP A 88 1.69 35.27 -13.31
C TRP A 88 1.28 34.26 -14.40
N SER A 89 1.85 33.06 -14.39
CA SER A 89 1.59 32.00 -15.38
C SER A 89 0.71 30.90 -14.77
N HIS A 90 -0.48 30.70 -15.32
CA HIS A 90 -1.42 29.64 -14.92
C HIS A 90 -1.17 28.33 -15.66
N LYS A 91 0.09 27.87 -15.67
CA LYS A 91 0.46 26.58 -16.25
C LYS A 91 -0.03 25.47 -15.32
N LYS A 92 -0.97 24.68 -15.81
CA LYS A 92 -1.47 23.48 -15.13
C LYS A 92 -0.47 22.33 -15.26
N VAL A 93 -0.21 21.65 -14.15
CA VAL A 93 0.62 20.43 -14.09
C VAL A 93 -0.17 19.30 -13.45
N PRO A 94 0.10 18.03 -13.84
CA PRO A 94 -0.48 16.86 -13.21
C PRO A 94 -0.35 16.90 -11.70
N PHE A 95 -1.47 16.69 -11.02
CA PHE A 95 -1.54 16.61 -9.56
C PHE A 95 -2.06 15.24 -9.15
N VAL A 96 -1.48 14.70 -8.09
CA VAL A 96 -1.96 13.51 -7.40
C VAL A 96 -1.83 13.79 -5.90
N PRO A 97 -2.89 13.55 -5.09
CA PRO A 97 -2.79 13.60 -3.63
C PRO A 97 -1.83 12.54 -3.08
N ASN A 98 -1.58 12.54 -1.76
CA ASN A 98 -0.86 11.43 -1.14
C ASN A 98 -1.62 10.12 -1.40
N TYR A 99 -0.90 9.04 -1.72
CA TYR A 99 -1.55 7.78 -2.05
C TYR A 99 -2.44 7.25 -0.90
N LEU A 100 -2.07 7.46 0.37
CA LEU A 100 -2.88 7.04 1.51
C LEU A 100 -4.23 7.76 1.53
N ASP A 101 -4.24 9.07 1.30
CA ASP A 101 -5.47 9.86 1.24
C ASP A 101 -6.38 9.41 0.08
N VAL A 102 -5.80 8.98 -1.05
CA VAL A 102 -6.57 8.41 -2.16
C VAL A 102 -7.12 7.02 -1.83
N LEU A 103 -6.38 6.19 -1.08
CA LEU A 103 -6.88 4.90 -0.61
C LEU A 103 -8.03 5.10 0.40
N ASP A 104 -7.93 6.09 1.29
CA ASP A 104 -9.02 6.47 2.19
C ASP A 104 -10.24 6.93 1.39
N LEU A 105 -10.06 7.73 0.33
CA LEU A 105 -11.16 8.15 -0.54
C LEU A 105 -11.88 6.96 -1.19
N VAL A 106 -11.12 5.95 -1.62
CA VAL A 106 -11.69 4.71 -2.16
C VAL A 106 -12.53 3.98 -1.10
N GLN A 107 -12.06 3.89 0.15
CA GLN A 107 -12.81 3.26 1.24
C GLN A 107 -14.06 4.07 1.62
N PHE A 108 -13.96 5.39 1.67
CA PHE A 108 -15.09 6.30 1.89
C PHE A 108 -16.16 6.10 0.81
N CYS A 109 -15.78 6.07 -0.46
CA CYS A 109 -16.72 5.77 -1.54
C CYS A 109 -17.32 4.36 -1.42
N TYR A 110 -16.53 3.34 -1.07
CA TYR A 110 -17.05 1.98 -0.86
C TYR A 110 -18.07 1.90 0.28
N ALA A 111 -17.84 2.64 1.37
CA ALA A 111 -18.75 2.68 2.50
C ALA A 111 -20.13 3.22 2.10
N ASN A 112 -20.15 4.27 1.26
CA ASN A 112 -21.34 5.05 0.93
C ASN A 112 -22.00 4.72 -0.42
N VAL A 113 -21.41 3.84 -1.24
CA VAL A 113 -21.95 3.54 -2.58
C VAL A 113 -23.12 2.55 -2.51
N SER A 114 -24.23 2.93 -3.16
CA SER A 114 -25.40 2.09 -3.40
C SER A 114 -25.87 2.25 -4.84
N LYS A 115 -26.35 1.17 -5.47
CA LYS A 115 -26.88 1.23 -6.83
C LYS A 115 -28.32 1.73 -6.81
N PRO A 116 -28.63 2.90 -7.41
CA PRO A 116 -29.99 3.40 -7.43
C PRO A 116 -30.83 2.65 -8.47
N THR A 117 -32.09 2.41 -8.13
CA THR A 117 -33.11 1.98 -9.08
C THR A 117 -33.86 3.20 -9.56
N GLN A 118 -33.79 3.46 -10.87
CA GLN A 118 -34.51 4.57 -11.48
C GLN A 118 -36.02 4.37 -11.31
N GLY A 119 -36.67 5.40 -10.78
CA GLY A 119 -38.09 5.46 -10.57
C GLY A 119 -38.84 6.32 -11.57
N SER A 120 -39.99 6.83 -11.13
CA SER A 120 -40.88 7.66 -11.93
C SER A 120 -40.22 8.94 -12.47
N TYR A 121 -40.63 9.36 -13.67
CA TYR A 121 -40.20 10.61 -14.27
C TYR A 121 -41.04 11.76 -13.76
N HIS A 122 -40.40 12.81 -13.24
CA HIS A 122 -41.05 14.02 -12.79
C HIS A 122 -40.88 15.14 -13.82
N SER A 123 -41.92 15.34 -14.65
CA SER A 123 -41.85 16.25 -15.80
C SER A 123 -41.68 17.73 -15.47
N TYR A 124 -42.12 18.18 -14.28
CA TYR A 124 -42.03 19.60 -13.90
C TYR A 124 -40.57 20.04 -13.70
N TYR A 125 -39.76 19.21 -13.06
CA TYR A 125 -38.32 19.46 -12.87
C TYR A 125 -37.42 18.73 -13.89
N GLY A 126 -37.98 17.79 -14.66
CA GLY A 126 -37.29 17.14 -15.77
C GLY A 126 -36.32 16.04 -15.36
N HIS A 127 -36.49 15.43 -14.18
CA HIS A 127 -35.62 14.37 -13.67
C HIS A 127 -36.39 13.09 -13.32
N HIS A 128 -35.67 11.98 -13.12
CA HIS A 128 -36.22 10.77 -12.53
C HIS A 128 -36.00 10.77 -11.01
N HIS A 129 -36.98 10.26 -10.26
CA HIS A 129 -36.75 9.90 -8.87
C HIS A 129 -35.99 8.58 -8.78
N ILE A 130 -35.43 8.33 -7.61
CA ILE A 130 -34.81 7.06 -7.24
C ILE A 130 -35.80 6.33 -6.33
N ASP A 131 -36.25 5.14 -6.75
CA ASP A 131 -37.24 4.36 -6.01
C ASP A 131 -36.60 3.58 -4.85
N SER A 132 -35.35 3.12 -5.05
CA SER A 132 -34.64 2.31 -4.06
C SER A 132 -33.14 2.30 -4.31
N PHE A 133 -32.39 1.83 -3.30
CA PHE A 133 -30.94 1.68 -3.34
C PHE A 133 -30.55 0.22 -3.04
N ASP A 134 -29.66 -0.34 -3.85
CA ASP A 134 -29.05 -1.65 -3.63
C ASP A 134 -27.56 -1.48 -3.30
N ARG A 135 -27.25 -1.49 -2.00
CA ARG A 135 -25.89 -1.35 -1.48
C ARG A 135 -24.99 -2.52 -1.85
N THR A 136 -25.53 -3.73 -1.91
CA THR A 136 -24.76 -4.94 -2.24
C THR A 136 -24.27 -4.89 -3.67
N THR A 137 -25.17 -4.60 -4.63
CA THR A 137 -24.77 -4.47 -6.03
C THR A 137 -23.90 -3.23 -6.26
N GLY A 138 -24.19 -2.11 -5.60
CA GLY A 138 -23.37 -0.90 -5.68
C GLY A 138 -21.91 -1.14 -5.26
N ARG A 139 -21.72 -1.81 -4.12
CA ARG A 139 -20.39 -2.19 -3.62
C ARG A 139 -19.67 -3.19 -4.51
N ALA A 140 -20.38 -4.20 -5.03
CA ALA A 140 -19.81 -5.16 -5.97
C ALA A 140 -19.33 -4.50 -7.27
N ASP A 141 -20.17 -3.64 -7.87
CA ASP A 141 -19.86 -2.88 -9.09
C ASP A 141 -18.67 -1.91 -8.87
N PHE A 142 -18.60 -1.26 -7.70
CA PHE A 142 -17.49 -0.38 -7.32
C PHE A 142 -16.18 -1.16 -7.15
N LEU A 143 -16.22 -2.26 -6.38
CA LEU A 143 -15.08 -3.13 -6.14
C LEU A 143 -14.49 -3.66 -7.44
N GLU A 144 -15.31 -4.15 -8.36
CA GLU A 144 -14.81 -4.65 -9.66
C GLU A 144 -14.09 -3.55 -10.44
N LYS A 145 -14.66 -2.34 -10.49
CA LYS A 145 -14.07 -1.21 -11.24
C LYS A 145 -12.76 -0.74 -10.62
N VAL A 146 -12.72 -0.54 -9.31
CA VAL A 146 -11.50 -0.12 -8.60
C VAL A 146 -10.39 -1.16 -8.77
N ASN A 147 -10.68 -2.44 -8.53
CA ASN A 147 -9.67 -3.49 -8.69
C ASN A 147 -9.23 -3.69 -10.15
N THR A 148 -10.09 -3.38 -11.12
CA THR A 148 -9.70 -3.32 -12.54
C THR A 148 -8.69 -2.20 -12.77
N ILE A 149 -8.95 -0.99 -12.26
CA ILE A 149 -8.01 0.14 -12.36
C ILE A 149 -6.67 -0.23 -11.69
N PHE A 150 -6.71 -0.77 -10.47
CA PHE A 150 -5.52 -1.13 -9.71
C PHE A 150 -4.68 -2.20 -10.43
N THR A 151 -5.32 -3.29 -10.85
CA THR A 151 -4.62 -4.42 -11.50
C THR A 151 -4.00 -4.00 -12.84
N ARG A 152 -4.74 -3.25 -13.67
CA ARG A 152 -4.25 -2.84 -15.00
C ARG A 152 -3.07 -1.88 -14.93
N ASN A 153 -2.98 -1.09 -13.87
CA ASN A 153 -1.90 -0.14 -13.65
C ASN A 153 -0.80 -0.68 -12.73
N GLY A 154 -0.81 -1.99 -12.43
CA GLY A 154 0.20 -2.63 -11.61
C GLY A 154 0.26 -2.10 -10.17
N LEU A 155 -0.83 -1.54 -9.65
CA LEU A 155 -0.88 -1.08 -8.27
C LEU A 155 -0.86 -2.26 -7.31
N ALA A 156 -0.01 -2.15 -6.30
CA ALA A 156 0.19 -3.13 -5.23
C ALA A 156 -0.90 -3.06 -4.15
N TYR A 157 -2.15 -2.75 -4.50
CA TYR A 157 -3.27 -2.56 -3.56
C TYR A 157 -4.53 -3.27 -4.03
N GLU A 158 -5.25 -3.95 -3.16
CA GLU A 158 -6.52 -4.61 -3.48
C GLU A 158 -7.61 -4.17 -2.52
N LEU A 159 -8.75 -3.73 -3.07
CA LEU A 159 -9.96 -3.47 -2.31
C LEU A 159 -10.71 -4.80 -2.10
N LEU A 160 -10.96 -5.14 -0.84
CA LEU A 160 -11.61 -6.38 -0.44
C LEU A 160 -13.14 -6.20 -0.31
N ALA A 161 -13.86 -7.31 -0.25
CA ALA A 161 -15.32 -7.33 -0.15
C ALA A 161 -15.86 -6.79 1.19
N ASP A 162 -15.01 -6.63 2.20
CA ASP A 162 -15.34 -5.96 3.47
C ASP A 162 -15.04 -4.44 3.43
N GLY A 163 -14.51 -3.93 2.31
CA GLY A 163 -14.12 -2.53 2.15
C GLY A 163 -12.71 -2.22 2.63
N GLN A 164 -11.96 -3.19 3.15
CA GLN A 164 -10.56 -3.00 3.54
C GLN A 164 -9.66 -2.97 2.30
N ILE A 165 -8.60 -2.16 2.35
CA ILE A 165 -7.55 -2.17 1.34
C ILE A 165 -6.32 -2.87 1.92
N LYS A 166 -5.84 -3.89 1.22
CA LYS A 166 -4.58 -4.56 1.56
C LYS A 166 -3.51 -4.30 0.51
N ARG A 167 -2.25 -4.43 0.91
CA ARG A 167 -1.14 -4.47 -0.02
C ARG A 167 -1.05 -5.84 -0.68
N VAL A 168 -0.83 -5.87 -2.00
CA VAL A 168 -0.53 -7.07 -2.76
C VAL A 168 0.99 -7.21 -2.83
N MET A 169 1.48 -8.36 -2.37
CA MET A 169 2.91 -8.63 -2.30
C MET A 169 3.39 -9.25 -3.62
N SER A 170 4.64 -8.96 -3.99
CA SER A 170 5.30 -9.68 -5.07
C SER A 170 5.51 -11.14 -4.66
N GLY A 171 5.45 -12.07 -5.62
CA GLY A 171 5.70 -13.50 -5.34
C GLY A 171 7.06 -13.75 -4.70
N ALA A 172 8.07 -12.95 -5.06
CA ALA A 172 9.39 -12.99 -4.43
C ALA A 172 9.31 -12.68 -2.93
N LEU A 173 8.65 -11.57 -2.55
CA LEU A 173 8.54 -11.16 -1.15
C LEU A 173 7.67 -12.10 -0.33
N SER A 174 6.57 -12.58 -0.91
CA SER A 174 5.75 -13.62 -0.28
C SER A 174 6.55 -14.89 -0.01
N SER A 175 7.37 -15.34 -0.96
CA SER A 175 8.22 -16.52 -0.79
C SER A 175 9.23 -16.33 0.36
N VAL A 176 9.88 -15.17 0.43
CA VAL A 176 10.85 -14.87 1.49
C VAL A 176 10.21 -14.83 2.88
N ILE A 177 9.02 -14.23 3.00
CA ILE A 177 8.26 -14.20 4.26
C ILE A 177 7.86 -15.62 4.69
N GLN A 178 7.41 -16.46 3.76
CA GLN A 178 6.98 -17.83 4.04
C GLN A 178 8.13 -18.76 4.43
N GLN A 179 9.35 -18.48 3.95
CA GLN A 179 10.54 -19.26 4.27
C GLN A 179 11.20 -18.85 5.58
N ALA A 180 10.69 -17.83 6.27
CA ALA A 180 11.31 -17.27 7.47
C ALA A 180 11.71 -18.38 8.47
N PRO A 181 12.99 -18.39 8.89
CA PRO A 181 13.50 -19.51 9.67
C PRO A 181 12.89 -19.48 11.08
N ARG A 182 12.59 -20.65 11.63
CA ARG A 182 12.30 -20.81 13.05
C ARG A 182 13.52 -21.39 13.73
N THR A 183 13.99 -20.71 14.76
CA THR A 183 15.16 -21.08 15.55
C THR A 183 14.72 -21.50 16.96
N SER A 184 15.63 -22.04 17.75
CA SER A 184 15.38 -22.31 19.18
C SER A 184 15.32 -21.04 20.04
N GLU A 185 15.73 -19.88 19.50
CA GLU A 185 15.78 -18.61 20.23
C GLU A 185 14.52 -17.78 19.99
N GLN A 186 13.71 -17.61 21.04
CA GLN A 186 12.38 -17.01 20.94
C GLN A 186 12.42 -15.54 20.54
N GLU A 187 13.35 -14.74 21.07
CA GLU A 187 13.41 -13.31 20.80
C GLU A 187 13.74 -13.02 19.33
N LEU A 188 14.66 -13.79 18.74
CA LEU A 188 14.95 -13.77 17.31
C LEU A 188 13.71 -14.12 16.47
N ASN A 189 12.96 -15.15 16.86
CA ASN A 189 11.74 -15.54 16.14
C ASN A 189 10.67 -14.42 16.19
N ASP A 190 10.49 -13.78 17.35
CA ASP A 190 9.53 -12.68 17.52
C ASP A 190 9.90 -11.47 16.65
N LEU A 191 11.20 -11.11 16.61
CA LEU A 191 11.70 -10.03 15.75
C LEU A 191 11.45 -10.31 14.26
N LEU A 192 11.70 -11.55 13.82
CA LEU A 192 11.45 -11.97 12.44
C LEU A 192 9.95 -11.95 12.09
N GLU A 193 9.08 -12.43 12.99
CA GLU A 193 7.64 -12.39 12.80
C GLU A 193 7.10 -10.96 12.70
N HIS A 194 7.56 -10.06 13.57
CA HIS A 194 7.16 -8.66 13.55
C HIS A 194 7.60 -7.96 12.25
N ALA A 195 8.85 -8.16 11.84
CA ALA A 195 9.36 -7.65 10.57
C ALA A 195 8.52 -8.16 9.38
N ASN A 196 8.21 -9.45 9.33
CA ASN A 196 7.39 -10.05 8.27
C ASN A 196 5.95 -9.54 8.24
N ARG A 197 5.37 -9.23 9.40
CA ARG A 197 4.03 -8.64 9.48
C ARG A 197 4.04 -7.20 8.97
N LYS A 198 5.01 -6.39 9.40
CA LYS A 198 5.09 -4.97 9.06
C LYS A 198 5.45 -4.69 7.60
N ILE A 199 6.27 -5.53 6.96
CA ILE A 199 6.66 -5.33 5.55
C ILE A 199 5.47 -5.43 4.58
N CYS A 200 4.36 -6.05 5.02
CA CYS A 200 3.12 -6.15 4.27
C CYS A 200 2.21 -4.91 4.38
N ASN A 201 2.55 -3.92 5.20
CA ASN A 201 1.68 -2.77 5.45
C ASN A 201 1.59 -1.84 4.23
N THR A 202 0.43 -1.19 4.04
CA THR A 202 0.19 -0.20 2.97
C THR A 202 1.02 1.07 3.15
N ASP A 203 1.29 1.46 4.39
CA ASP A 203 2.13 2.61 4.74
C ASP A 203 3.62 2.27 4.66
N VAL A 204 4.33 2.97 3.78
CA VAL A 204 5.79 2.83 3.61
C VAL A 204 6.59 3.10 4.89
N ARG A 205 6.06 3.92 5.80
CA ARG A 205 6.69 4.21 7.10
C ARG A 205 6.69 2.97 7.99
N VAL A 206 5.59 2.22 8.00
CA VAL A 206 5.50 0.95 8.74
C VAL A 206 6.39 -0.11 8.09
N ARG A 207 6.48 -0.13 6.75
CA ARG A 207 7.43 -1.01 6.04
C ARG A 207 8.89 -0.67 6.37
N TYR A 208 9.22 0.61 6.54
CA TYR A 208 10.54 1.02 6.99
C TYR A 208 10.84 0.53 8.42
N GLU A 209 9.85 0.54 9.33
CA GLU A 209 10.01 -0.07 10.64
C GLU A 209 10.25 -1.57 10.57
N ALA A 210 9.61 -2.27 9.63
CA ALA A 210 9.88 -3.69 9.36
C ALA A 210 11.36 -3.94 9.05
N LEU A 211 11.96 -3.04 8.26
CA LEU A 211 13.37 -3.09 7.92
C LEU A 211 14.25 -2.93 9.16
N LYS A 212 13.89 -2.02 10.06
CA LYS A 212 14.60 -1.83 11.34
C LYS A 212 14.54 -3.07 12.21
N GLU A 213 13.36 -3.65 12.37
CA GLU A 213 13.17 -4.89 13.14
C GLU A 213 13.94 -6.07 12.55
N LEU A 214 14.00 -6.19 11.21
CA LEU A 214 14.83 -7.20 10.56
C LEU A 214 16.33 -6.98 10.84
N TRP A 215 16.78 -5.73 10.92
CA TRP A 215 18.15 -5.41 11.31
C TRP A 215 18.43 -5.70 12.79
N ASP A 216 17.44 -5.52 13.66
CA ASP A 216 17.55 -5.93 15.07
C ASP A 216 17.62 -7.47 15.19
N ALA A 217 16.85 -8.21 14.39
CA ALA A 217 16.99 -9.67 14.27
C ALA A 217 18.40 -10.07 13.79
N PHE A 218 18.95 -9.33 12.82
CA PHE A 218 20.32 -9.55 12.36
C PHE A 218 21.37 -9.25 13.42
N GLU A 219 21.08 -8.39 14.38
CA GLU A 219 21.97 -8.16 15.51
C GLU A 219 21.87 -9.26 16.54
N ARG A 220 20.67 -9.76 16.78
CA ARG A 220 20.40 -10.88 17.68
C ARG A 220 21.08 -12.15 17.20
N ILE A 221 20.92 -12.53 15.93
CA ILE A 221 21.49 -13.78 15.41
C ILE A 221 23.02 -13.85 15.54
N LYS A 222 23.72 -12.69 15.47
CA LYS A 222 25.18 -12.59 15.63
C LYS A 222 25.67 -12.95 17.04
N THR A 223 24.77 -13.15 17.99
CA THR A 223 25.10 -13.57 19.36
C THR A 223 24.52 -14.93 19.72
N VAL A 224 23.62 -15.50 18.91
CA VAL A 224 22.91 -16.76 19.27
C VAL A 224 23.82 -17.98 19.25
N ALA A 225 24.70 -18.12 18.23
CA ALA A 225 25.53 -19.31 18.06
C ALA A 225 26.48 -19.56 19.24
N GLU A 226 27.02 -18.48 19.81
CA GLU A 226 27.99 -18.52 20.91
C GLU A 226 27.71 -17.36 21.88
N PRO A 227 26.73 -17.49 22.80
CA PRO A 227 26.28 -16.40 23.66
C PRO A 227 27.37 -15.88 24.61
N GLU A 228 28.29 -16.75 25.00
CA GLU A 228 29.40 -16.44 25.92
C GLU A 228 30.59 -15.76 25.21
N LYS A 229 30.61 -15.74 23.86
CA LYS A 229 31.70 -15.13 23.08
C LYS A 229 31.36 -13.70 22.70
N ARG A 230 32.40 -12.93 22.36
CA ARG A 230 32.19 -11.60 21.76
C ARG A 230 31.42 -11.76 20.44
N LYS A 231 30.47 -10.88 20.18
CA LYS A 231 29.65 -10.86 18.96
C LYS A 231 30.41 -11.12 17.65
N LYS A 232 31.61 -10.55 17.48
CA LYS A 232 32.43 -10.78 16.28
C LYS A 232 32.88 -12.24 16.14
N GLN A 233 33.24 -12.88 17.25
CA GLN A 233 33.66 -14.29 17.28
C GLN A 233 32.48 -15.22 17.09
N SER A 234 31.33 -14.92 17.72
CA SER A 234 30.09 -15.67 17.54
C SER A 234 29.62 -15.65 16.07
N LEU A 235 29.65 -14.48 15.43
CA LEU A 235 29.38 -14.36 14.00
C LEU A 235 30.42 -15.11 13.14
N ALA A 236 31.72 -15.05 13.47
CA ALA A 236 32.73 -15.78 12.71
C ALA A 236 32.47 -17.29 12.74
N THR A 237 32.20 -17.87 13.92
CA THR A 237 31.79 -19.28 14.06
C THR A 237 30.58 -19.60 13.20
N LEU A 238 29.54 -18.76 13.25
CA LEU A 238 28.32 -18.99 12.49
C LEU A 238 28.56 -18.97 10.97
N LEU A 239 29.43 -18.07 10.50
CA LEU A 239 29.81 -18.01 9.10
C LEU A 239 30.68 -19.22 8.70
N ASP A 240 31.56 -19.69 9.58
CA ASP A 240 32.38 -20.90 9.37
C ASP A 240 31.48 -22.13 9.22
N ASN A 241 30.38 -22.21 9.98
CA ASN A 241 29.38 -23.27 9.85
C ASN A 241 28.63 -23.21 8.50
N CYS A 242 28.53 -22.04 7.86
CA CYS A 242 27.82 -21.88 6.60
C CYS A 242 28.63 -22.32 5.37
N SER A 243 29.96 -22.40 5.46
CA SER A 243 30.81 -22.79 4.32
C SER A 243 32.20 -23.26 4.76
N SER A 244 32.59 -24.45 4.31
CA SER A 244 33.97 -24.94 4.39
C SER A 244 34.88 -24.42 3.27
N ASP A 245 34.32 -23.82 2.23
CA ASP A 245 35.08 -23.17 1.15
C ASP A 245 35.57 -21.78 1.63
N PRO A 246 36.90 -21.55 1.71
CA PRO A 246 37.46 -20.29 2.19
C PRO A 246 37.05 -19.07 1.35
N ASP A 247 36.92 -19.22 0.04
CA ASP A 247 36.62 -18.10 -0.86
C ASP A 247 35.17 -17.68 -0.68
N PHE A 248 34.24 -18.64 -0.65
CA PHE A 248 32.83 -18.34 -0.40
C PHE A 248 32.58 -17.85 1.04
N ARG A 249 33.32 -18.38 2.02
CA ARG A 249 33.28 -17.91 3.40
C ARG A 249 33.72 -16.44 3.53
N ALA A 250 34.70 -16.00 2.73
CA ALA A 250 35.10 -14.59 2.69
C ALA A 250 34.00 -13.69 2.09
N GLU A 251 33.29 -14.15 1.05
CA GLU A 251 32.14 -13.44 0.48
C GLU A 251 31.01 -13.26 1.50
N LEU A 252 30.68 -14.29 2.27
CA LEU A 252 29.66 -14.19 3.33
C LEU A 252 30.03 -13.17 4.41
N GLU A 253 31.32 -13.05 4.76
CA GLU A 253 31.79 -12.05 5.72
C GLU A 253 31.76 -10.63 5.15
N ALA A 254 32.16 -10.47 3.88
CA ALA A 254 32.05 -9.21 3.16
C ALA A 254 30.59 -8.74 3.12
N GLU A 255 29.65 -9.65 2.85
CA GLU A 255 28.22 -9.39 2.83
C GLU A 255 27.69 -8.99 4.21
N ALA A 256 28.01 -9.75 5.27
CA ALA A 256 27.61 -9.42 6.64
C ALA A 256 28.15 -8.05 7.10
N LYS A 257 29.37 -7.70 6.68
CA LYS A 257 29.98 -6.39 6.93
C LYS A 257 29.27 -5.28 6.15
N ALA A 258 28.96 -5.49 4.87
CA ALA A 258 28.24 -4.54 4.05
C ALA A 258 26.84 -4.24 4.63
N LEU A 259 26.09 -5.27 5.04
CA LEU A 259 24.78 -5.12 5.67
C LEU A 259 24.85 -4.39 7.02
N THR A 260 25.93 -4.62 7.79
CA THR A 260 26.18 -3.86 9.03
C THR A 260 26.42 -2.38 8.74
N ASN A 261 27.22 -2.06 7.71
CA ASN A 261 27.49 -0.69 7.31
C ASN A 261 26.24 0.03 6.79
N ILE A 262 25.41 -0.66 5.97
CA ILE A 262 24.13 -0.13 5.48
C ILE A 262 23.21 0.22 6.66
N GLY A 263 23.09 -0.68 7.63
CA GLY A 263 22.27 -0.46 8.82
C GLY A 263 22.65 0.83 9.57
N ASN A 264 23.95 1.09 9.69
CA ASN A 264 24.48 2.29 10.36
C ASN A 264 24.39 3.57 9.52
N ALA A 265 24.28 3.48 8.19
CA ALA A 265 24.26 4.65 7.31
C ALA A 265 22.84 5.21 7.05
N PHE A 266 21.85 4.32 6.94
CA PHE A 266 20.50 4.68 6.46
C PHE A 266 19.45 4.86 7.55
N PHE A 267 19.83 5.31 8.75
CA PHE A 267 18.91 5.51 9.89
C PHE A 267 18.13 4.24 10.28
N ILE A 268 18.62 3.06 9.86
CA ILE A 268 18.02 1.77 10.18
C ILE A 268 18.41 1.40 11.62
N ARG A 269 19.67 1.69 11.99
CA ARG A 269 20.24 1.48 13.32
C ARG A 269 20.94 2.72 13.84
N HIS A 270 20.79 2.96 15.16
CA HIS A 270 21.31 4.11 15.92
C HIS A 270 20.87 5.43 15.32
N SER A 271 19.99 6.18 16.00
CA SER A 271 19.44 7.42 15.44
C SER A 271 20.44 8.57 15.57
N GLU A 272 21.12 8.90 14.48
CA GLU A 272 21.93 10.12 14.35
C GLU A 272 21.26 11.10 13.38
N ILE A 273 21.37 12.40 13.66
CA ILE A 273 20.72 13.48 12.87
C ILE A 273 21.17 13.48 11.40
N SER A 274 22.37 12.97 11.12
CA SER A 274 23.01 12.96 9.80
C SER A 274 22.56 11.84 8.86
N GLN A 275 21.80 10.85 9.35
CA GLN A 275 21.48 9.65 8.57
C GLN A 275 20.28 9.82 7.65
N ILE A 276 20.29 9.07 6.55
CA ILE A 276 19.27 9.16 5.48
C ILE A 276 18.12 8.19 5.76
N LYS A 277 16.92 8.71 5.98
CA LYS A 277 15.71 7.86 6.09
C LYS A 277 15.26 7.38 4.71
N LEU A 278 15.09 6.08 4.55
CA LEU A 278 14.53 5.51 3.32
C LEU A 278 13.03 5.79 3.24
N THR A 279 12.60 6.34 2.11
CA THR A 279 11.20 6.63 1.80
C THR A 279 10.68 5.85 0.61
N ASP A 280 11.57 5.33 -0.23
CA ASP A 280 11.22 4.54 -1.41
C ASP A 280 10.92 3.09 -1.02
N SER A 281 9.73 2.61 -1.40
CA SER A 281 9.29 1.25 -1.07
C SER A 281 10.15 0.17 -1.73
N SER A 282 10.64 0.40 -2.94
CA SER A 282 11.45 -0.58 -3.68
C SER A 282 12.82 -0.74 -3.03
N HIS A 283 13.42 0.36 -2.54
CA HIS A 283 14.66 0.31 -1.77
C HIS A 283 14.50 -0.45 -0.46
N ILE A 284 13.39 -0.22 0.26
CA ILE A 284 13.06 -0.94 1.49
C ILE A 284 12.93 -2.45 1.22
N GLU A 285 12.16 -2.84 0.20
CA GLU A 285 11.98 -4.24 -0.15
C GLU A 285 13.27 -4.91 -0.60
N TYR A 286 14.09 -4.22 -1.39
CA TYR A 286 15.41 -4.74 -1.80
C TYR A 286 16.29 -5.06 -0.60
N LEU A 287 16.40 -4.13 0.36
CA LEU A 287 17.21 -4.34 1.55
C LEU A 287 16.62 -5.43 2.46
N PHE A 288 15.30 -5.49 2.57
CA PHE A 288 14.59 -6.54 3.29
C PHE A 288 14.95 -7.91 2.69
N HIS A 289 14.80 -8.06 1.37
CA HIS A 289 15.16 -9.27 0.64
C HIS A 289 16.62 -9.69 0.84
N ARG A 290 17.54 -8.74 0.66
CA ARG A 290 18.98 -8.99 0.77
C ARG A 290 19.33 -9.51 2.16
N LEU A 291 18.84 -8.84 3.21
CA LEU A 291 19.12 -9.26 4.58
C LEU A 291 18.43 -10.58 4.93
N THR A 292 17.16 -10.77 4.57
CA THR A 292 16.46 -12.03 4.85
C THR A 292 17.15 -13.22 4.17
N SER A 293 17.70 -13.04 2.97
CA SER A 293 18.44 -14.10 2.27
C SER A 293 19.67 -14.56 3.07
N LEU A 294 20.45 -13.63 3.63
CA LEU A 294 21.54 -13.98 4.54
C LEU A 294 21.03 -14.60 5.83
N MET A 295 19.99 -14.03 6.45
CA MET A 295 19.38 -14.55 7.68
C MET A 295 18.90 -15.99 7.54
N LEU A 296 18.32 -16.35 6.39
CA LEU A 296 17.89 -17.72 6.09
C LEU A 296 19.06 -18.71 6.06
N LEU A 297 20.19 -18.30 5.48
CA LEU A 297 21.40 -19.13 5.46
C LEU A 297 21.97 -19.27 6.88
N LEU A 298 22.12 -18.17 7.60
CA LEU A 298 22.67 -18.17 8.96
C LEU A 298 21.81 -19.04 9.89
N ALA A 299 20.49 -18.88 9.84
CA ALA A 299 19.58 -19.58 10.73
C ALA A 299 19.55 -21.10 10.51
N LYS A 300 19.75 -21.57 9.27
CA LYS A 300 19.90 -23.01 8.96
C LYS A 300 21.14 -23.64 9.58
N ASN A 301 22.13 -22.84 9.95
CA ASN A 301 23.43 -23.28 10.47
C ASN A 301 23.64 -22.84 11.94
N LEU A 302 22.55 -22.48 12.64
CA LEU A 302 22.54 -22.21 14.08
C LEU A 302 22.50 -23.49 14.93
N GLU A 303 22.18 -24.64 14.32
CA GLU A 303 22.09 -25.96 14.97
C GLU A 303 23.29 -26.84 14.68
#